data_AF-A0A0L1ICI2-F1
#
_entry.id   AF-A0A0L1ICI2-F1
#
_cell.length_a   1.000
_cell.length_b   1.000
_cell.length_c   1.000
_cell.angle_alpha   90.00
_cell.angle_beta   90.00
_cell.angle_gamma   90.00
#
_symmetry.space_group_name_H-M   'P 1'
#
loop_
_entity.id
_entity.type
_entity.pdbx_description
1 polymer ?
#
loop_
_entity_poly.entity_id
_entity_poly.type
_entity_poly.pdbx_seq_one_letter_code
_entity_poly.pdbx_strand_id
1 'polypeptide(L)'
;MKKKINSSNKKMKLLNNEFININSFTFYKNSGLCFIPCDNKKVFIYFIPIIGIAPEWCNFLDSITEELEEKERYKKDDEIDNFSNELFDDYLFITSQQVDQLNINHLKGTKNLIPYLHGYYIPSKVYADIKSVIHETDFETYKKNLIQKKLEQKQQMRIPQKSTLVNKEYVDKLLNKVQKKIDKKQKVLVDAQELLEDKRFSKLFYDPEYMVETVHLDE
;
A
#
# COMPACT_ATOMS: atom_id res chain seq x y z
N MET A 1 36.76 22.84 40.72
CA MET A 1 38.21 22.59 40.52
C MET A 1 38.48 22.38 39.03
N LYS A 2 39.20 23.31 38.39
CA LYS A 2 39.57 23.22 36.96
C LYS A 2 40.71 22.21 36.80
N LYS A 3 40.42 20.99 36.33
CA LYS A 3 41.47 20.06 35.86
C LYS A 3 41.88 20.48 34.44
N LYS A 4 43.05 21.11 34.33
CA LYS A 4 43.78 21.24 33.06
C LYS A 4 44.13 19.84 32.58
N ILE A 5 43.61 19.44 31.43
CA ILE A 5 44.00 18.18 30.77
C ILE A 5 45.01 18.58 29.69
N ASN A 6 46.23 18.05 29.84
CA ASN A 6 47.34 18.25 28.92
C ASN A 6 46.97 17.77 27.51
N SER A 7 47.16 18.67 26.54
CA SER A 7 47.11 18.39 25.11
C SER A 7 48.23 17.42 24.73
N SER A 8 47.86 16.18 24.45
CA SER A 8 48.63 15.29 23.57
C SER A 8 47.66 14.88 22.47
N ASN A 9 48.00 15.24 21.23
CA ASN A 9 47.19 15.05 20.03
C ASN A 9 46.92 13.55 19.78
N LYS A 10 45.90 13.00 20.44
CA LYS A 10 45.31 11.71 20.08
C LYS A 10 44.34 11.93 18.92
N LYS A 11 44.83 11.75 17.69
CA LYS A 11 43.97 11.63 16.53
C LYS A 11 43.11 10.38 16.71
N MET A 12 41.84 10.54 17.06
CA MET A 12 40.86 9.44 17.08
C MET A 12 40.23 9.31 15.70
N LYS A 13 40.32 8.12 15.10
CA LYS A 13 39.60 7.78 13.88
C LYS A 13 38.12 7.63 14.23
N LEU A 14 37.27 8.48 13.66
CA LEU A 14 35.84 8.22 13.58
C LEU A 14 35.58 7.30 12.37
N LEU A 15 34.44 6.60 12.37
CA LEU A 15 34.10 5.51 11.44
C LEU A 15 34.07 5.91 9.94
N ASN A 16 34.18 7.20 9.64
CA ASN A 16 34.31 7.72 8.28
C ASN A 16 35.70 8.33 8.12
N ASN A 17 36.42 7.94 7.06
CA ASN A 17 37.83 8.20 6.73
C ASN A 17 38.30 9.67 6.66
N GLU A 18 37.61 10.62 7.29
CA GLU A 18 38.00 12.02 7.40
C GLU A 18 38.65 12.29 8.76
N PHE A 19 39.86 12.83 8.76
CA PHE A 19 40.53 13.29 9.96
C PHE A 19 39.87 14.59 10.42
N ILE A 20 38.86 14.47 11.28
CA ILE A 20 38.15 15.62 11.82
C ILE A 20 38.85 16.06 13.11
N ASN A 21 39.18 17.35 13.18
CA ASN A 21 39.73 17.96 14.39
C ASN A 21 38.59 18.20 15.40
N ILE A 22 38.80 17.71 16.63
CA ILE A 22 37.85 17.81 17.73
C ILE A 22 38.31 18.94 18.64
N ASN A 23 37.47 19.95 18.83
CA ASN A 23 37.79 21.10 19.66
C ASN A 23 37.58 20.80 21.15
N SER A 24 36.47 20.13 21.48
CA SER A 24 36.10 19.73 22.83
C SER A 24 35.09 18.59 22.78
N PHE A 25 34.79 17.99 23.94
CA PHE A 25 33.63 17.11 24.11
C PHE A 25 32.99 17.38 25.49
N THR A 26 31.67 17.24 25.58
CA THR A 26 30.95 17.35 26.85
C THR A 26 29.79 16.37 26.91
N PHE A 27 29.60 15.77 28.08
CA PHE A 27 28.43 14.94 28.34
C PHE A 27 27.28 15.78 28.90
N TYR A 28 26.05 15.38 28.59
CA TYR A 28 24.87 15.86 29.28
C TYR A 28 24.83 15.24 30.69
N LYS A 29 24.26 15.98 31.66
CA LYS A 29 24.24 15.54 33.06
C LYS A 29 23.47 14.22 33.19
N ASN A 30 24.08 13.24 33.84
CA ASN A 30 23.49 11.92 34.14
C ASN A 30 22.91 11.19 32.91
N SER A 31 23.47 11.40 31.73
CA SER A 31 23.02 10.76 30.48
C SER A 31 24.21 10.33 29.63
N GLY A 32 24.00 9.29 28.80
CA GLY A 32 24.96 8.83 27.79
C GLY A 32 25.13 9.76 26.59
N LEU A 33 24.44 10.92 26.57
CA LEU A 33 24.50 11.88 25.48
C LEU A 33 25.79 12.73 25.51
N CYS A 34 26.55 12.71 24.43
CA CYS A 34 27.82 13.42 24.26
C CYS A 34 27.76 14.38 23.08
N PHE A 35 28.16 15.62 23.32
CA PHE A 35 28.31 16.66 22.30
C PHE A 35 29.78 16.83 21.97
N ILE A 36 30.10 16.72 20.68
CA ILE A 36 31.46 16.85 20.17
C ILE A 36 31.49 17.99 19.15
N PRO A 37 31.81 19.22 19.57
CA PRO A 37 32.12 20.30 18.65
C PRO A 37 33.39 19.99 17.86
N CYS A 38 33.23 19.89 16.55
CA CYS A 38 34.32 19.75 15.58
C CYS A 38 34.39 21.01 14.70
N ASP A 39 35.42 21.11 13.85
CA ASP A 39 35.59 22.23 12.90
C ASP A 39 34.55 22.28 11.77
N ASN A 40 33.50 21.45 11.84
CA ASN A 40 32.39 21.43 10.90
C ASN A 40 31.25 22.37 11.33
N LYS A 41 30.44 22.80 10.36
CA LYS A 41 29.25 23.62 10.62
C LYS A 41 28.22 22.94 11.55
N LYS A 42 28.23 21.60 11.61
CA LYS A 42 27.35 20.80 12.45
C LYS A 42 28.14 20.22 13.62
N VAL A 43 27.60 20.34 14.82
CA VAL A 43 28.11 19.67 16.02
C VAL A 43 27.69 18.20 15.97
N PHE A 44 28.61 17.28 16.24
CA PHE A 44 28.26 15.88 16.34
C PHE A 44 27.66 15.56 17.70
N ILE A 45 26.58 14.78 17.68
CA ILE A 45 25.89 14.31 18.87
C ILE A 45 25.96 12.79 18.83
N TYR A 46 26.56 12.21 19.87
CA TYR A 46 26.67 10.76 20.03
C TYR A 46 25.91 10.35 21.28
N PHE A 47 25.15 9.28 21.18
CA PHE A 47 24.49 8.67 22.31
C PHE A 47 25.14 7.32 22.60
N ILE A 48 25.57 7.13 23.85
CA ILE A 48 26.26 5.91 24.30
C ILE A 48 25.41 5.26 25.39
N PRO A 49 24.58 4.25 25.07
CA PRO A 49 23.64 3.65 26.03
C PRO A 49 24.34 2.95 27.19
N ILE A 50 25.57 2.47 27.01
CA ILE A 50 26.37 1.80 28.06
C ILE A 50 26.74 2.74 29.21
N ILE A 51 26.85 4.05 28.94
CA ILE A 51 27.31 5.05 29.92
C ILE A 51 26.12 5.62 30.72
N GLY A 52 24.93 5.64 30.13
CA GLY A 52 23.72 6.10 30.78
C GLY A 52 22.55 6.28 29.83
N ILE A 53 21.36 6.43 30.42
CA ILE A 53 20.08 6.55 29.69
C ILE A 53 19.95 7.86 28.90
N ALA A 54 19.09 7.90 27.89
CA ALA A 54 18.79 9.14 27.19
C ALA A 54 18.10 10.15 28.14
N PRO A 55 18.27 11.46 27.92
CA PRO A 55 17.58 12.45 28.73
C PRO A 55 16.08 12.47 28.39
N GLU A 56 15.23 12.91 29.32
CA GLU A 56 13.76 12.80 29.19
C GLU A 56 13.19 13.43 27.89
N TRP A 57 13.77 14.52 27.41
CA TRP A 57 13.37 15.20 26.17
C TRP A 57 13.79 14.45 24.89
N CYS A 58 14.60 13.41 25.04
CA CYS A 58 15.16 12.58 23.96
C CYS A 58 14.92 11.09 24.20
N ASN A 59 13.82 10.72 24.86
CA ASN A 59 13.45 9.32 25.14
C ASN A 59 13.38 8.43 23.87
N PHE A 60 13.10 9.03 22.70
CA PHE A 60 13.09 8.32 21.43
C PHE A 60 14.44 7.69 21.06
N LEU A 61 15.56 8.25 21.54
CA LEU A 61 16.89 7.67 21.31
C LEU A 61 17.04 6.29 21.95
N ASP A 62 16.49 6.09 23.15
CA ASP A 62 16.53 4.78 23.82
C ASP A 62 15.77 3.74 23.00
N SER A 63 14.58 4.09 22.51
CA SER A 63 13.78 3.22 21.63
C SER A 63 14.53 2.84 20.34
N ILE A 64 15.16 3.81 19.67
CA ILE A 64 15.95 3.52 18.45
C ILE A 64 17.14 2.62 18.78
N THR A 65 17.84 2.88 19.90
CA THR A 65 18.98 2.05 20.28
C THR A 65 18.59 0.65 20.71
N GLU A 66 17.42 0.47 21.33
CA GLU A 66 16.90 -0.85 21.71
C GLU A 66 16.55 -1.67 20.46
N GLU A 67 15.87 -1.08 19.48
CA GLU A 67 15.61 -1.74 18.18
C GLU A 67 16.90 -2.11 17.43
N LEU A 68 17.92 -1.24 17.50
CA LEU A 68 19.23 -1.49 16.88
C LEU A 68 19.99 -2.61 17.60
N GLU A 69 19.98 -2.61 18.94
CA GLU A 69 20.62 -3.66 19.73
C GLU A 69 19.95 -5.01 19.49
N GLU A 70 18.62 -5.04 19.41
CA GLU A 70 17.86 -6.24 19.09
C GLU A 70 18.23 -6.79 17.70
N LYS A 71 18.29 -5.94 16.67
CA LYS A 71 18.76 -6.33 15.33
C LYS A 71 20.20 -6.86 15.32
N GLU A 72 21.11 -6.25 16.08
CA GLU A 72 22.49 -6.75 16.17
C GLU A 72 22.62 -8.05 16.97
N ARG A 73 21.80 -8.24 18.01
CA ARG A 73 21.75 -9.49 18.79
C ARG A 73 21.32 -10.66 17.91
N TYR A 74 20.24 -10.51 17.13
CA TYR A 74 19.83 -11.52 16.15
C TYR A 74 20.97 -11.82 15.14
N LYS A 75 21.76 -10.82 14.72
CA LYS A 75 22.89 -11.05 13.81
C LYS A 75 24.05 -11.84 14.43
N LYS A 76 24.25 -11.77 15.74
CA LYS A 76 25.38 -12.41 16.44
C LYS A 76 25.08 -13.82 16.91
N ASP A 77 23.84 -14.09 17.31
CA ASP A 77 23.45 -15.38 17.87
C ASP A 77 23.19 -16.44 16.77
N ASP A 78 22.81 -16.02 15.55
CA ASP A 78 22.57 -16.93 14.42
C ASP A 78 23.30 -16.48 13.12
N GLU A 79 24.64 -16.64 13.06
CA GLU A 79 25.38 -16.42 11.80
C GLU A 79 24.95 -17.39 10.67
N ILE A 80 24.20 -18.45 10.99
CA ILE A 80 23.72 -19.46 10.03
C ILE A 80 22.24 -19.24 9.66
N ASP A 81 21.38 -18.85 10.60
CA ASP A 81 19.93 -18.80 10.36
C ASP A 81 19.40 -17.38 10.04
N ASN A 82 20.04 -16.28 10.47
CA ASN A 82 19.53 -14.92 10.17
C ASN A 82 19.97 -14.33 8.83
N PHE A 83 20.87 -15.01 8.10
CA PHE A 83 21.01 -14.76 6.66
C PHE A 83 19.71 -15.09 5.93
N SER A 84 18.80 -15.87 6.50
CA SER A 84 17.50 -16.15 5.87
C SER A 84 16.58 -14.92 5.90
N ASN A 85 16.30 -14.31 7.04
CA ASN A 85 15.24 -13.30 7.13
C ASN A 85 15.57 -11.97 6.41
N GLU A 86 16.77 -11.40 6.58
CA GLU A 86 17.15 -10.15 5.90
C GLU A 86 17.48 -10.36 4.40
N LEU A 87 17.89 -11.56 3.99
CA LEU A 87 18.12 -11.87 2.58
C LEU A 87 16.83 -12.21 1.84
N PHE A 88 15.86 -12.86 2.49
CA PHE A 88 14.64 -13.33 1.84
C PHE A 88 13.54 -12.26 1.72
N ASP A 89 13.66 -11.09 2.34
CA ASP A 89 12.72 -9.98 2.13
C ASP A 89 12.59 -9.58 0.65
N ASP A 90 13.67 -9.70 -0.11
CA ASP A 90 13.71 -9.39 -1.53
C ASP A 90 13.37 -10.60 -2.45
N TYR A 91 13.03 -11.76 -1.88
CA TYR A 91 12.74 -12.98 -2.65
C TYR A 91 11.27 -13.39 -2.59
N LEU A 92 10.75 -13.81 -3.74
CA LEU A 92 9.42 -14.37 -3.88
C LEU A 92 9.52 -15.90 -4.01
N PHE A 93 8.68 -16.63 -3.27
CA PHE A 93 8.52 -18.06 -3.46
C PHE A 93 7.61 -18.36 -4.67
N ILE A 94 8.07 -19.25 -5.54
CA ILE A 94 7.37 -19.69 -6.75
C ILE A 94 7.28 -21.21 -6.75
N THR A 95 6.10 -21.74 -7.08
CA THR A 95 5.91 -23.20 -7.19
C THR A 95 6.54 -23.76 -8.46
N SER A 96 6.90 -25.04 -8.46
CA SER A 96 7.42 -25.71 -9.67
C SER A 96 6.52 -25.52 -10.90
N GLN A 97 5.20 -25.59 -10.71
CA GLN A 97 4.20 -25.36 -11.76
C GLN A 97 4.27 -23.94 -12.33
N GLN A 98 4.47 -22.92 -11.48
CA GLN A 98 4.60 -21.53 -11.93
C GLN A 98 5.90 -21.30 -12.71
N VAL A 99 7.00 -21.97 -12.33
CA VAL A 99 8.26 -21.90 -13.11
C VAL A 99 8.07 -22.44 -14.52
N ASP A 100 7.29 -23.52 -14.68
CA ASP A 100 6.96 -24.09 -15.98
C ASP A 100 6.03 -23.15 -16.77
N GLN A 101 5.00 -22.58 -16.14
CA GLN A 101 4.09 -21.61 -16.79
C GLN A 101 4.80 -20.37 -17.31
N LEU A 102 5.79 -19.88 -16.55
CA LEU A 102 6.55 -18.68 -16.92
C LEU A 102 7.70 -19.01 -17.89
N ASN A 103 7.88 -20.27 -18.28
CA ASN A 103 8.98 -20.76 -19.13
C ASN A 103 10.40 -20.42 -18.60
N ILE A 104 10.56 -20.35 -17.27
CA ILE A 104 11.82 -19.95 -16.60
C ILE A 104 12.72 -21.17 -16.29
N ASN A 105 12.45 -22.33 -16.91
CA ASN A 105 13.19 -23.56 -16.65
C ASN A 105 14.70 -23.47 -16.89
N HIS A 106 15.13 -22.54 -17.76
CA HIS A 106 16.54 -22.28 -18.06
C HIS A 106 17.31 -21.60 -16.90
N LEU A 107 16.63 -20.95 -15.96
CA LEU A 107 17.27 -20.34 -14.78
C LEU A 107 17.50 -21.33 -13.63
N LYS A 108 17.02 -22.56 -13.74
CA LYS A 108 17.26 -23.61 -12.74
C LYS A 108 18.78 -23.84 -12.59
N GLY A 109 19.29 -23.78 -11.35
CA GLY A 109 20.72 -23.94 -11.05
C GLY A 109 21.54 -22.65 -11.14
N THR A 110 20.94 -21.52 -11.52
CA THR A 110 21.57 -20.20 -11.43
C THR A 110 21.30 -19.54 -10.07
N LYS A 111 22.08 -18.49 -9.74
CA LYS A 111 21.88 -17.71 -8.50
C LYS A 111 20.51 -17.04 -8.40
N ASN A 112 19.82 -16.89 -9.53
CA ASN A 112 18.52 -16.24 -9.60
C ASN A 112 17.36 -17.16 -9.21
N LEU A 113 17.56 -18.49 -9.18
CA LEU A 113 16.51 -19.45 -8.90
C LEU A 113 17.01 -20.48 -7.88
N ILE A 114 16.77 -20.18 -6.59
CA ILE A 114 17.28 -20.99 -5.47
C ILE A 114 16.25 -22.07 -5.16
N PRO A 115 16.58 -23.38 -5.26
CA PRO A 115 15.64 -24.45 -4.92
C PRO A 115 15.33 -24.45 -3.43
N TYR A 116 14.04 -24.51 -3.08
CA TYR A 116 13.60 -24.56 -1.68
C TYR A 116 12.36 -25.43 -1.52
N LEU A 117 12.46 -26.48 -0.70
CA LEU A 117 11.43 -27.48 -0.44
C LEU A 117 10.82 -28.07 -1.73
N HIS A 118 9.70 -27.49 -2.20
CA HIS A 118 8.91 -27.94 -3.35
C HIS A 118 8.78 -26.88 -4.46
N GLY A 119 9.54 -25.81 -4.35
CA GLY A 119 9.52 -24.69 -5.28
C GLY A 119 10.89 -24.01 -5.33
N TYR A 120 10.86 -22.73 -5.64
CA TYR A 120 12.05 -21.94 -5.81
C TYR A 120 11.86 -20.53 -5.27
N TYR A 121 12.92 -19.95 -4.72
CA TYR A 121 13.00 -18.53 -4.46
C TYR A 121 13.61 -17.81 -5.66
N ILE A 122 12.98 -16.71 -6.06
CA ILE A 122 13.48 -15.80 -7.10
C ILE A 122 13.52 -14.36 -6.54
N PRO A 123 14.52 -13.54 -6.89
CA PRO A 123 14.48 -12.12 -6.53
C PRO A 123 13.25 -11.42 -7.11
N SER A 124 12.57 -10.62 -6.31
CA SER A 124 11.32 -9.92 -6.64
C SER A 124 11.44 -9.08 -7.93
N LYS A 125 12.58 -8.42 -8.12
CA LYS A 125 12.89 -7.62 -9.32
C LYS A 125 12.89 -8.48 -10.59
N VAL A 126 13.58 -9.62 -10.54
CA VAL A 126 13.69 -10.55 -11.69
C VAL A 126 12.32 -11.15 -12.02
N TYR A 127 11.52 -11.47 -11.01
CA TYR A 127 10.15 -11.94 -11.22
C TYR A 127 9.27 -10.88 -11.90
N ALA A 128 9.36 -9.62 -11.45
CA ALA A 128 8.62 -8.51 -12.06
C ALA A 128 9.00 -8.31 -13.54
N ASP A 129 10.30 -8.36 -13.84
CA ASP A 129 10.81 -8.26 -15.21
C ASP A 129 10.25 -9.40 -16.09
N ILE A 130 10.32 -10.64 -15.63
CA ILE A 130 9.81 -11.80 -16.39
C ILE A 130 8.30 -11.69 -16.62
N LYS A 131 7.54 -11.30 -15.59
CA LYS A 131 6.10 -11.11 -15.71
C LYS A 131 5.74 -10.02 -16.72
N SER A 132 6.53 -8.95 -16.79
CA SER A 132 6.33 -7.88 -17.77
C SER A 132 6.52 -8.36 -19.21
N VAL A 133 7.56 -9.18 -19.46
CA VAL A 133 7.85 -9.74 -20.77
C VAL A 133 6.74 -10.69 -21.21
N ILE A 134 6.29 -11.57 -20.32
CA ILE A 134 5.23 -12.54 -20.64
C ILE A 134 3.92 -11.83 -20.97
N HIS A 135 3.54 -10.83 -20.17
CA HIS A 135 2.31 -10.07 -20.41
C HIS A 135 2.30 -9.39 -21.80
N GLU A 136 3.45 -8.92 -22.28
CA GLU A 136 3.55 -8.31 -23.62
C GLU A 136 3.48 -9.35 -24.75
N THR A 137 3.96 -10.58 -24.49
CA THR A 137 3.96 -11.66 -25.50
C THR A 137 2.62 -12.39 -25.66
N ASP A 138 1.71 -12.25 -24.68
CA ASP A 138 0.43 -12.95 -24.71
C ASP A 138 -0.55 -12.32 -25.71
N PHE A 139 -0.52 -12.81 -26.95
CA PHE A 139 -1.47 -12.38 -28.00
C PHE A 139 -2.95 -12.55 -27.60
N GLU A 140 -3.26 -13.56 -26.79
CA GLU A 140 -4.62 -13.82 -26.30
C GLU A 140 -5.06 -12.80 -25.24
N THR A 141 -4.16 -12.33 -24.37
CA THR A 141 -4.48 -11.24 -23.43
C THR A 141 -4.69 -9.93 -24.20
N TYR A 142 -3.87 -9.68 -25.23
CA TYR A 142 -4.04 -8.53 -26.13
C TYR A 142 -5.42 -8.53 -26.81
N LYS A 143 -5.83 -9.66 -27.41
CA LYS A 143 -7.18 -9.82 -28.00
C LYS A 143 -8.28 -9.58 -26.98
N LYS A 144 -8.17 -10.19 -25.79
CA LYS A 144 -9.15 -10.03 -24.71
C LYS A 144 -9.29 -8.57 -24.30
N ASN A 145 -8.16 -7.87 -24.14
CA ASN A 145 -8.12 -6.45 -23.81
C ASN A 145 -8.76 -5.58 -24.91
N LEU A 146 -8.53 -5.88 -26.20
CA LEU A 146 -9.21 -5.18 -27.30
C LEU A 146 -10.72 -5.40 -27.28
N ILE A 147 -11.17 -6.63 -27.05
CA ILE A 147 -12.60 -6.96 -26.95
C ILE A 147 -13.22 -6.22 -25.76
N GLN A 148 -12.54 -6.22 -24.61
CA GLN A 148 -12.98 -5.54 -23.41
C GLN A 148 -13.08 -4.02 -23.61
N LYS A 149 -12.06 -3.39 -24.19
CA LYS A 149 -12.11 -1.96 -24.56
C LYS A 149 -13.28 -1.65 -25.50
N LYS A 150 -13.52 -2.51 -26.49
CA LYS A 150 -14.65 -2.36 -27.42
C LYS A 150 -16.00 -2.54 -26.72
N LEU A 151 -16.07 -3.44 -25.73
CA LEU A 151 -17.26 -3.65 -24.90
C LEU A 151 -17.51 -2.43 -24.00
N GLU A 152 -16.47 -1.91 -23.33
CA GLU A 152 -16.54 -0.72 -22.47
C GLU A 152 -16.96 0.52 -23.25
N GLN A 153 -16.42 0.74 -24.46
CA GLN A 153 -16.88 1.80 -25.36
C GLN A 153 -18.37 1.66 -25.69
N LYS A 154 -18.85 0.43 -25.97
CA LYS A 154 -20.28 0.19 -26.18
C LYS A 154 -21.12 0.41 -24.92
N GLN A 155 -20.57 0.13 -23.73
CA GLN A 155 -21.24 0.37 -22.45
C GLN A 155 -21.35 1.86 -22.14
N GLN A 156 -20.32 2.67 -22.42
CA GLN A 156 -20.38 4.13 -22.25
C GLN A 156 -21.42 4.79 -23.17
N MET A 157 -21.65 4.21 -24.36
CA MET A 157 -22.71 4.64 -25.28
C MET A 157 -24.11 4.20 -24.83
N ARG A 158 -24.21 3.27 -23.87
CA ARG A 158 -25.48 2.87 -23.27
C ARG A 158 -25.83 3.92 -22.22
N ILE A 159 -26.78 4.80 -22.56
CA ILE A 159 -27.39 5.74 -21.62
C ILE A 159 -27.71 4.94 -20.33
N PRO A 160 -27.16 5.30 -19.16
CA PRO A 160 -27.50 4.62 -17.93
C PRO A 160 -29.02 4.72 -17.79
N GLN A 161 -29.71 3.58 -17.64
CA GLN A 161 -31.12 3.61 -17.31
C GLN A 161 -31.23 4.47 -16.06
N LYS A 162 -31.87 5.63 -16.17
CA LYS A 162 -32.00 6.57 -15.06
C LYS A 162 -32.69 5.82 -13.93
N SER A 163 -31.92 5.37 -12.95
CA SER A 163 -32.47 4.75 -11.76
C SER A 163 -33.26 5.85 -11.05
N THR A 164 -34.58 5.71 -10.97
CA THR A 164 -35.43 6.65 -10.26
C THR A 164 -34.92 6.74 -8.81
N LEU A 165 -34.56 7.95 -8.41
CA LEU A 165 -33.86 8.17 -7.15
C LEU A 165 -34.87 8.26 -5.98
N VAL A 166 -36.11 8.66 -6.28
CA VAL A 166 -37.18 8.95 -5.30
C VAL A 166 -38.44 8.14 -5.62
N ASN A 167 -39.16 7.67 -4.58
CA ASN A 167 -40.43 6.92 -4.67
C ASN A 167 -40.37 5.64 -5.54
N LYS A 168 -39.36 4.79 -5.33
CA LYS A 168 -39.14 3.54 -6.09
C LYS A 168 -40.38 2.65 -6.16
N GLU A 169 -41.08 2.47 -5.03
CA GLU A 169 -42.29 1.65 -4.97
C GLU A 169 -43.43 2.14 -5.87
N TYR A 170 -43.55 3.46 -6.05
CA TYR A 170 -44.57 4.04 -6.92
C TYR A 170 -44.23 3.79 -8.39
N VAL A 171 -42.95 3.93 -8.76
CA VAL A 171 -42.44 3.62 -10.09
C VAL A 171 -42.61 2.13 -10.40
N ASP A 172 -42.31 1.25 -9.45
CA ASP A 172 -42.51 -0.19 -9.61
C ASP A 172 -43.99 -0.53 -9.79
N LYS A 173 -44.90 0.14 -9.08
CA LYS A 173 -46.36 0.00 -9.30
C LYS A 173 -46.78 0.46 -10.70
N LEU A 174 -46.18 1.53 -11.24
CA LEU A 174 -46.44 2.01 -12.61
C LEU A 174 -45.90 1.05 -13.67
N LEU A 175 -44.64 0.60 -13.53
CA LEU A 175 -44.01 -0.38 -14.43
C LEU A 175 -44.78 -1.70 -14.44
N ASN A 176 -45.21 -2.18 -13.27
CA ASN A 176 -46.03 -3.39 -13.16
C ASN A 176 -47.40 -3.24 -13.85
N LYS A 177 -48.00 -2.03 -13.85
CA LYS A 177 -49.23 -1.76 -14.62
C LYS A 177 -48.96 -1.78 -16.12
N VAL A 178 -47.88 -1.16 -16.59
CA VAL A 178 -47.48 -1.18 -18.01
C VAL A 178 -47.19 -2.60 -18.50
N GLN A 179 -46.53 -3.43 -17.69
CA GLN A 179 -46.18 -4.81 -18.02
C GLN A 179 -47.41 -5.74 -18.02
N LYS A 180 -48.34 -5.57 -17.07
CA LYS A 180 -49.61 -6.32 -17.00
C LYS A 180 -50.62 -5.73 -17.99
N LYS A 181 -50.54 -6.13 -19.26
CA LYS A 181 -51.58 -5.90 -20.28
C LYS A 181 -52.88 -6.64 -19.95
N ILE A 182 -53.64 -6.18 -18.94
CA ILE A 182 -54.91 -6.80 -18.53
C ILE A 182 -56.07 -5.90 -18.95
N ASP A 183 -56.53 -6.14 -20.17
CA ASP A 183 -57.86 -6.05 -20.80
C ASP A 183 -59.00 -5.12 -20.35
N LYS A 184 -58.92 -4.26 -19.33
CA LYS A 184 -60.11 -3.44 -18.95
C LYS A 184 -59.91 -1.93 -18.78
N LYS A 185 -58.70 -1.38 -18.89
CA LYS A 185 -58.48 0.08 -18.83
C LYS A 185 -57.32 0.54 -19.71
N GLN A 186 -57.49 0.53 -21.03
CA GLN A 186 -56.51 1.08 -21.99
C GLN A 186 -56.11 2.53 -21.66
N LYS A 187 -57.05 3.35 -21.16
CA LYS A 187 -56.77 4.73 -20.74
C LYS A 187 -55.75 4.81 -19.59
N VAL A 188 -55.95 4.04 -18.51
CA VAL A 188 -55.05 4.05 -17.33
C VAL A 188 -53.64 3.51 -17.66
N LEU A 189 -53.54 2.64 -18.66
CA LEU A 189 -52.26 2.12 -19.17
C LEU A 189 -51.51 3.18 -19.98
N VAL A 190 -52.22 3.89 -20.86
CA VAL A 190 -51.66 5.02 -21.64
C VAL A 190 -51.23 6.14 -20.71
N ASP A 191 -52.07 6.48 -19.72
CA ASP A 191 -51.74 7.50 -18.72
C ASP A 191 -50.48 7.13 -17.91
N ALA A 192 -50.32 5.85 -17.54
CA ALA A 192 -49.14 5.38 -16.78
C ALA A 192 -47.85 5.37 -17.61
N GLN A 193 -47.94 5.05 -18.90
CA GLN A 193 -46.80 5.12 -19.82
C GLN A 193 -46.42 6.56 -20.14
N GLU A 194 -47.42 7.42 -20.38
CA GLU A 194 -47.24 8.85 -20.62
C GLU A 194 -46.58 9.54 -19.42
N LEU A 195 -47.00 9.22 -18.20
CA LEU A 195 -46.38 9.75 -16.97
C LEU A 195 -44.91 9.36 -16.79
N LEU A 196 -44.49 8.16 -17.24
CA LEU A 196 -43.10 7.71 -17.15
C LEU A 196 -42.20 8.35 -18.22
N GLU A 197 -42.76 8.66 -19.40
CA GLU A 197 -42.01 9.21 -20.54
C GLU A 197 -42.03 10.76 -20.59
N ASP A 198 -43.03 11.42 -19.96
CA ASP A 198 -43.19 12.87 -20.00
C ASP A 198 -42.12 13.61 -19.19
N LYS A 199 -41.44 14.53 -19.88
CA LYS A 199 -40.39 15.41 -19.31
C LYS A 199 -40.92 16.32 -18.20
N ARG A 200 -42.19 16.71 -18.22
CA ARG A 200 -42.81 17.58 -17.20
C ARG A 200 -42.82 16.92 -15.82
N PHE A 201 -43.01 15.61 -15.77
CA PHE A 201 -43.07 14.83 -14.53
C PHE A 201 -41.70 14.24 -14.13
N SER A 202 -40.63 14.55 -14.85
CA SER A 202 -39.28 14.08 -14.54
C SER A 202 -38.86 14.42 -13.10
N LYS A 203 -39.26 15.57 -12.56
CA LYS A 203 -38.90 15.96 -11.18
C LYS A 203 -39.46 15.00 -10.12
N LEU A 204 -40.64 14.43 -10.35
CA LEU A 204 -41.33 13.52 -9.41
C LEU A 204 -40.52 12.25 -9.08
N PHE A 205 -39.58 11.87 -9.96
CA PHE A 205 -38.80 10.64 -9.85
C PHE A 205 -37.32 10.86 -9.48
N TYR A 206 -36.82 12.10 -9.56
CA TYR A 206 -35.40 12.41 -9.34
C TYR A 206 -35.17 13.46 -8.26
N ASP A 207 -36.16 14.28 -7.92
CA ASP A 207 -36.02 15.40 -7.00
C ASP A 207 -36.46 14.98 -5.57
N PRO A 208 -35.57 15.05 -4.56
CA PRO A 208 -35.85 14.59 -3.19
C PRO A 208 -37.01 15.34 -2.51
N GLU A 209 -37.36 16.55 -2.94
CA GLU A 209 -38.51 17.30 -2.41
C GLU A 209 -39.85 16.59 -2.64
N TYR A 210 -39.92 15.69 -3.64
CA TYR A 210 -41.14 14.93 -3.96
C TYR A 210 -41.19 13.56 -3.26
N MET A 211 -40.33 13.29 -2.28
CA MET A 211 -40.36 12.05 -1.51
C MET A 211 -41.67 11.94 -0.72
N VAL A 212 -42.41 10.85 -0.92
CA VAL A 212 -43.65 10.59 -0.19
C VAL A 212 -43.32 9.91 1.13
N GLU A 213 -43.55 10.60 2.24
CA GLU A 213 -43.47 10.01 3.58
C GLU A 213 -44.71 9.15 3.82
N THR A 214 -44.53 7.84 3.90
CA THR A 214 -45.60 6.93 4.32
C THR A 214 -45.63 6.87 5.84
N VAL A 215 -46.65 7.46 6.44
CA VAL A 215 -46.91 7.29 7.88
C VAL A 215 -47.47 5.89 8.07
N HIS A 216 -46.70 5.00 8.71
CA HIS A 216 -47.21 3.72 9.18
C HIS A 216 -48.12 4.02 10.38
N LEU A 217 -49.42 3.85 10.18
CA LEU A 217 -50.36 3.76 11.28
C LEU A 217 -50.18 2.34 11.84
N ASP A 218 -49.46 2.23 12.96
CA ASP A 218 -49.39 0.99 13.72
C ASP A 218 -50.82 0.60 14.13
N GLU A 219 -51.27 -0.59 13.70
CA GLU A 219 -52.56 -1.19 14.07
C GLU A 219 -52.62 -1.57 15.55
#